data_AF-A0A6L4YF15-F1
#
_entry.id   AF-A0A6L4YF15-F1
#
_cell.length_a   1.000
_cell.length_b   1.000
_cell.length_c   1.000
_cell.angle_alpha   90.00
_cell.angle_beta   90.00
_cell.angle_gamma   90.00
#
_symmetry.space_group_name_H-M   'P 1'
#
loop_
_entity.id
_entity.type
_entity.pdbx_description
1 polymer ?
#
loop_
_entity_poly.entity_id
_entity_poly.type
_entity_poly.pdbx_seq_one_letter_code
_entity_poly.pdbx_strand_id
1 'polypeptide(L)'
;MKFDIWRIARILFQSLGATVVLAGDLGATELTAGYLLDSNGNPVRTGTGLCIRTSYWTPALAIGECDPDLVRKVAPVAARPAAAPPAPAPPPPVKMGIDQTSIRYPVWFATNRKPTGDLKDCNKAYVATDPRAVRGDVSYGKCFVEIPASHIPGTLQRSWCDRILKRNADITIQKELQSFATFAAFLKDVKQTLASYSKKGKGGTSDVLVFIHGFNVTFQEATLRAAQIGYDLRGSESVTALYSWPSNPRNKKLWSLATGYTADEAAIEASEEHIANFLLGLARGIGPKRVHIIAHSMGNRGLLRGLFGAVAKAELKGTMKFGKIFLAAPDVDAEVFSRLARIYPRISERTTLYVSNEDKALGLSDGVHAFTRAGFASPPQVSKGIDTIDAAALPDNFLGQLGADTMDAVIQHSYYAKAAPILCDIRLTLSGEKAGTGSRKYLERRTISTTAQYWALPKQLPQKGVCQDFQTDDKPQSGLIHEVARKYCDGLGR
;
A
#
# COMPACT_ATOMS: atom_id res chain seq x y z
N MET A 1 45.65 -82.34 -0.97
CA MET A 1 46.64 -81.87 0.03
C MET A 1 45.93 -80.91 0.98
N LYS A 2 45.68 -81.31 2.25
CA LYS A 2 45.02 -80.54 3.35
C LYS A 2 43.55 -80.08 3.07
N PHE A 3 42.51 -80.30 3.88
CA PHE A 3 42.24 -80.19 5.34
C PHE A 3 42.26 -78.73 5.89
N ASP A 4 41.26 -78.19 6.61
CA ASP A 4 39.89 -78.70 6.92
C ASP A 4 38.89 -77.65 7.53
N ILE A 5 37.60 -78.04 7.59
CA ILE A 5 36.51 -77.78 8.58
C ILE A 5 35.98 -76.36 9.00
N TRP A 6 34.76 -76.05 8.50
CA TRP A 6 33.48 -75.76 9.20
C TRP A 6 33.36 -75.00 10.56
N ARG A 7 32.40 -74.04 10.64
CA ARG A 7 31.08 -74.14 11.35
C ARG A 7 30.20 -72.87 11.14
N ILE A 8 28.93 -72.96 10.69
CA ILE A 8 27.63 -73.05 11.44
C ILE A 8 27.24 -71.75 12.21
N ALA A 9 26.03 -71.16 12.16
CA ALA A 9 24.81 -71.20 11.30
C ALA A 9 23.82 -70.06 11.79
N ARG A 10 22.53 -69.85 11.42
CA ARG A 10 21.52 -70.48 10.50
C ARG A 10 20.31 -69.52 10.22
N ILE A 11 19.84 -69.44 8.96
CA ILE A 11 18.41 -69.33 8.45
C ILE A 11 17.46 -68.16 8.91
N LEU A 12 17.02 -67.25 8.00
CA LEU A 12 15.73 -67.11 7.23
C LEU A 12 14.46 -66.71 8.04
N PHE A 13 13.41 -66.01 7.54
CA PHE A 13 13.06 -65.46 6.21
C PHE A 13 12.02 -64.30 6.28
N GLN A 14 11.92 -63.49 5.20
CA GLN A 14 10.75 -62.90 4.48
C GLN A 14 9.35 -62.72 5.16
N SER A 15 8.44 -61.80 4.77
CA SER A 15 8.28 -60.92 3.58
C SER A 15 7.29 -59.75 3.77
N LEU A 16 7.36 -58.75 2.88
CA LEU A 16 6.33 -57.83 2.31
C LEU A 16 4.96 -57.62 3.01
N GLY A 17 4.49 -56.36 2.98
CA GLY A 17 3.05 -56.03 2.94
C GLY A 17 2.71 -54.66 3.54
N ALA A 18 2.24 -53.70 2.74
CA ALA A 18 1.88 -52.36 3.21
C ALA A 18 0.45 -51.98 2.82
N THR A 19 -0.36 -51.50 3.76
CA THR A 19 -1.59 -50.72 3.46
C THR A 19 -2.17 -49.93 4.63
N VAL A 20 -2.83 -48.82 4.28
CA VAL A 20 -3.95 -48.15 4.98
C VAL A 20 -3.65 -47.25 6.20
N VAL A 21 -4.42 -46.17 6.22
CA VAL A 21 -4.46 -45.04 7.15
C VAL A 21 -5.69 -45.19 8.06
N LEU A 22 -5.62 -44.75 9.32
CA LEU A 22 -6.71 -44.02 10.00
C LEU A 22 -6.23 -43.44 11.34
N ALA A 23 -6.93 -42.40 11.82
CA ALA A 23 -6.68 -41.77 13.11
C ALA A 23 -7.68 -42.28 14.17
N GLY A 24 -7.25 -42.29 15.44
CA GLY A 24 -8.07 -42.63 16.60
C GLY A 24 -7.44 -42.03 17.86
N ASP A 25 -8.26 -41.46 18.74
CA ASP A 25 -7.83 -40.54 19.79
C ASP A 25 -7.73 -41.18 21.19
N LEU A 26 -6.78 -40.67 21.98
CA LEU A 26 -6.73 -40.60 23.46
C LEU A 26 -6.75 -41.89 24.30
N GLY A 27 -5.77 -42.00 25.21
CA GLY A 27 -5.75 -42.97 26.33
C GLY A 27 -4.42 -42.94 27.10
N ALA A 28 -4.28 -42.05 28.10
CA ALA A 28 -3.01 -41.81 28.78
C ALA A 28 -2.74 -42.77 29.96
N THR A 29 -1.65 -43.56 29.90
CA THR A 29 -1.26 -44.53 30.93
C THR A 29 0.27 -44.60 31.17
N GLU A 30 0.95 -43.46 31.38
CA GLU A 30 2.40 -43.40 31.67
C GLU A 30 2.80 -42.53 32.89
N LEU A 31 1.88 -42.20 33.81
CA LEU A 31 2.12 -41.17 34.86
C LEU A 31 2.06 -41.64 36.33
N THR A 32 2.46 -42.88 36.64
CA THR A 32 2.47 -43.41 38.03
C THR A 32 3.73 -44.21 38.44
N ALA A 33 4.87 -44.08 37.73
CA ALA A 33 6.09 -44.85 38.00
C ALA A 33 6.86 -44.50 39.30
N GLY A 34 6.39 -43.54 40.11
CA GLY A 34 7.15 -42.95 41.23
C GLY A 34 7.04 -43.67 42.58
N TYR A 35 5.99 -44.44 42.84
CA TYR A 35 5.77 -45.11 44.14
C TYR A 35 5.47 -46.60 43.95
N LEU A 36 5.78 -47.40 44.98
CA LEU A 36 5.35 -48.79 45.05
C LEU A 36 3.85 -48.80 45.40
N LEU A 37 3.04 -49.50 44.60
CA LEU A 37 1.58 -49.58 44.79
C LEU A 37 1.12 -50.97 45.25
N ASP A 38 0.02 -51.03 45.98
CA ASP A 38 -0.68 -52.27 46.33
C ASP A 38 -1.53 -52.81 45.16
N SER A 39 -2.19 -53.96 45.35
CA SER A 39 -3.06 -54.58 44.34
C SER A 39 -4.31 -53.75 43.99
N ASN A 40 -4.61 -52.69 44.75
CA ASN A 40 -5.73 -51.80 44.55
C ASN A 40 -5.30 -50.43 43.98
N GLY A 41 -3.99 -50.22 43.76
CA GLY A 41 -3.40 -48.99 43.24
C GLY A 41 -2.97 -47.95 44.29
N ASN A 42 -3.04 -48.26 45.59
CA ASN A 42 -2.67 -47.32 46.65
C ASN A 42 -1.17 -47.34 46.96
N PRO A 43 -0.53 -46.23 47.34
CA PRO A 43 0.87 -46.22 47.76
C PRO A 43 1.14 -47.08 48.99
N VAL A 44 2.07 -48.03 48.89
CA VAL A 44 2.53 -48.85 50.02
C VAL A 44 3.30 -47.98 51.00
N ARG A 45 3.02 -48.10 52.30
CA ARG A 45 3.63 -47.29 53.37
C ARG A 45 4.54 -48.12 54.29
N THR A 46 5.55 -47.49 54.85
CA THR A 46 6.40 -48.04 55.91
C THR A 46 5.65 -48.06 57.26
N GLY A 47 6.21 -48.74 58.27
CA GLY A 47 5.70 -48.70 59.65
C GLY A 47 5.73 -47.32 60.32
N THR A 48 6.33 -46.31 59.68
CA THR A 48 6.28 -44.89 60.10
C THR A 48 5.30 -44.04 59.26
N GLY A 49 4.50 -44.67 58.40
CA GLY A 49 3.47 -44.03 57.59
C GLY A 49 3.96 -43.39 56.27
N LEU A 50 5.27 -43.40 56.00
CA LEU A 50 5.85 -42.82 54.78
C LEU A 50 5.64 -43.73 53.57
N CYS A 51 5.26 -43.17 52.42
CA CYS A 51 5.09 -43.95 51.19
C CYS A 51 6.44 -44.42 50.62
N ILE A 52 6.48 -45.67 50.14
CA ILE A 52 7.65 -46.27 49.52
C ILE A 52 7.79 -45.75 48.08
N ARG A 53 8.86 -44.98 47.84
CA ARG A 53 9.23 -44.46 46.51
C ARG A 53 10.01 -45.50 45.71
N THR A 54 9.89 -45.48 44.37
CA THR A 54 10.70 -46.33 43.48
C THR A 54 12.07 -45.70 43.20
N SER A 55 12.96 -46.48 42.58
CA SER A 55 14.23 -45.99 42.01
C SER A 55 14.07 -44.95 40.89
N TYR A 56 12.84 -44.73 40.40
CA TYR A 56 12.51 -43.78 39.33
C TYR A 56 11.78 -42.53 39.85
N TRP A 57 11.62 -42.40 41.18
CA TRP A 57 10.98 -41.24 41.78
C TRP A 57 11.77 -39.95 41.58
N THR A 58 11.07 -38.86 41.28
CA THR A 58 11.60 -37.50 41.27
C THR A 58 10.61 -36.55 41.94
N PRO A 59 11.01 -35.36 42.42
CA PRO A 59 10.09 -34.40 43.04
C PRO A 59 8.93 -33.95 42.14
N ALA A 60 9.05 -34.08 40.81
CA ALA A 60 7.97 -33.80 39.86
C ALA A 60 6.86 -34.87 39.86
N LEU A 61 7.12 -36.04 40.44
CA LEU A 61 6.17 -37.14 40.62
C LEU A 61 5.54 -37.15 42.03
N ALA A 62 5.75 -36.11 42.84
CA ALA A 62 5.21 -36.03 44.19
C ALA A 62 3.67 -36.00 44.20
N ILE A 63 3.04 -36.85 45.03
CA ILE A 63 1.59 -36.88 45.23
C ILE A 63 1.21 -36.44 46.64
N GLY A 64 0.10 -35.71 46.78
CA GLY A 64 -0.23 -34.97 48.00
C GLY A 64 -0.51 -35.84 49.23
N GLU A 65 -0.81 -37.12 49.02
CA GLU A 65 -1.03 -38.12 50.09
C GLU A 65 0.29 -38.64 50.71
N CYS A 66 1.41 -38.45 50.00
CA CYS A 66 2.72 -39.00 50.35
C CYS A 66 3.77 -37.91 50.60
N ASP A 67 3.70 -36.82 49.85
CA ASP A 67 4.67 -35.72 49.83
C ASP A 67 3.97 -34.35 49.84
N PRO A 68 3.16 -34.04 50.88
CA PRO A 68 2.29 -32.87 50.93
C PRO A 68 3.03 -31.53 50.87
N ASP A 69 4.29 -31.49 51.32
CA ASP A 69 5.13 -30.27 51.29
C ASP A 69 5.77 -30.01 49.91
N LEU A 70 5.82 -31.02 49.04
CA LEU A 70 6.33 -30.90 47.66
C LEU A 70 5.21 -30.61 46.65
N VAL A 71 3.96 -30.98 46.95
CA VAL A 71 2.82 -30.67 46.09
C VAL A 71 2.38 -29.23 46.29
N ARG A 72 2.70 -28.38 45.30
CA ARG A 72 2.38 -26.95 45.27
C ARG A 72 0.89 -26.69 45.55
N LYS A 73 0.59 -26.18 46.75
CA LYS A 73 -0.77 -25.73 47.13
C LYS A 73 -1.34 -24.78 46.08
N VAL A 74 -2.48 -25.16 45.52
CA VAL A 74 -3.24 -24.34 44.57
C VAL A 74 -3.83 -23.14 45.32
N ALA A 75 -3.58 -21.94 44.82
CA ALA A 75 -4.14 -20.72 45.40
C ALA A 75 -5.67 -20.67 45.23
N PRO A 76 -6.43 -20.05 46.14
CA PRO A 76 -7.89 -20.00 46.06
C PRO A 76 -8.38 -19.39 44.75
N VAL A 77 -9.31 -20.06 44.09
CA VAL A 77 -9.99 -19.54 42.89
C VAL A 77 -10.85 -18.35 43.31
N ALA A 78 -10.56 -17.17 42.77
CA ALA A 78 -11.37 -15.97 42.98
C ALA A 78 -12.82 -16.22 42.53
N ALA A 79 -13.79 -15.70 43.29
CA ALA A 79 -15.21 -15.93 43.05
C ALA A 79 -15.61 -15.54 41.61
N ARG A 80 -16.38 -16.41 40.93
CA ARG A 80 -16.98 -16.11 39.63
C ARG A 80 -17.83 -14.83 39.76
N PRO A 81 -17.67 -13.84 38.86
CA PRO A 81 -18.70 -12.83 38.64
C PRO A 81 -20.04 -13.50 38.35
N ALA A 82 -21.14 -12.85 38.75
CA ALA A 82 -22.49 -13.32 38.42
C ALA A 82 -22.64 -13.49 36.89
N ALA A 83 -23.41 -14.50 36.48
CA ALA A 83 -23.64 -14.75 35.06
C ALA A 83 -24.28 -13.53 34.41
N ALA A 84 -23.63 -13.00 33.37
CA ALA A 84 -24.24 -12.00 32.51
C ALA A 84 -25.54 -12.57 31.90
N PRO A 85 -26.55 -11.74 31.62
CA PRO A 85 -27.72 -12.18 30.85
C PRO A 85 -27.25 -12.78 29.51
N PRO A 86 -27.97 -13.79 28.97
CA PRO A 86 -27.58 -14.43 27.73
C PRO A 86 -27.40 -13.38 26.63
N ALA A 87 -26.27 -13.43 25.93
CA ALA A 87 -26.01 -12.54 24.83
C ALA A 87 -27.17 -12.63 23.82
N PRO A 88 -27.62 -11.50 23.22
CA PRO A 88 -28.62 -11.56 22.17
C PRO A 88 -28.12 -12.51 21.08
N ALA A 89 -29.00 -13.41 20.63
CA ALA A 89 -28.64 -14.43 19.66
C ALA A 89 -27.94 -13.78 18.45
N PRO A 90 -26.85 -14.38 17.92
CA PRO A 90 -26.23 -13.85 16.72
C PRO A 90 -27.31 -13.72 15.64
N PRO A 91 -27.35 -12.61 14.89
CA PRO A 91 -28.37 -12.42 13.86
C PRO A 91 -28.33 -13.63 12.92
N PRO A 92 -29.49 -14.16 12.50
CA PRO A 92 -29.54 -15.38 11.69
C PRO A 92 -28.63 -15.19 10.47
N PRO A 93 -27.85 -16.22 10.08
CA PRO A 93 -26.82 -16.07 9.07
C PRO A 93 -27.44 -15.47 7.81
N VAL A 94 -27.03 -14.23 7.50
CA VAL A 94 -27.58 -13.46 6.39
C VAL A 94 -27.36 -14.29 5.13
N LYS A 95 -28.45 -14.76 4.52
CA LYS A 95 -28.41 -15.46 3.24
C LYS A 95 -27.63 -14.55 2.29
N MET A 96 -26.47 -15.01 1.81
CA MET A 96 -25.55 -14.18 1.03
C MET A 96 -26.13 -13.89 -0.36
N GLY A 97 -27.03 -12.91 -0.43
CA GLY A 97 -27.18 -12.08 -1.62
C GLY A 97 -25.86 -11.33 -1.81
N ILE A 98 -25.24 -11.51 -2.96
CA ILE A 98 -23.99 -10.82 -3.30
C ILE A 98 -24.35 -9.40 -3.72
N ASP A 99 -24.27 -8.46 -2.79
CA ASP A 99 -24.29 -7.02 -3.06
C ASP A 99 -23.30 -6.28 -2.14
N GLN A 100 -22.00 -6.40 -2.45
CA GLN A 100 -20.98 -5.55 -1.84
C GLN A 100 -20.94 -4.21 -2.57
N THR A 101 -21.84 -3.31 -2.17
CA THR A 101 -21.99 -1.97 -2.73
C THR A 101 -20.73 -1.09 -2.59
N SER A 102 -19.84 -1.41 -1.64
CA SER A 102 -18.54 -0.74 -1.45
C SER A 102 -17.45 -1.64 -0.87
N ILE A 103 -16.20 -1.19 -1.03
CA ILE A 103 -14.97 -1.83 -0.56
C ILE A 103 -14.25 -0.89 0.42
N ARG A 104 -13.88 -1.41 1.59
CA ARG A 104 -13.08 -0.70 2.61
C ARG A 104 -11.59 -0.80 2.28
N TYR A 105 -11.06 0.18 1.57
CA TYR A 105 -9.65 0.24 1.14
C TYR A 105 -8.74 0.84 2.22
N PRO A 106 -7.70 0.11 2.70
CA PRO A 106 -6.74 0.64 3.66
C PRO A 106 -5.66 1.52 2.99
N VAL A 107 -5.42 2.70 3.56
CA VAL A 107 -4.30 3.58 3.20
C VAL A 107 -3.38 3.71 4.40
N TRP A 108 -2.18 3.12 4.31
CA TRP A 108 -1.10 3.36 5.26
C TRP A 108 -0.56 4.78 5.05
N PHE A 109 -0.06 5.43 6.09
CA PHE A 109 0.59 6.74 5.94
C PHE A 109 1.79 6.92 6.86
N ALA A 110 2.73 7.74 6.38
CA ALA A 110 3.73 8.44 7.17
C ALA A 110 3.54 9.94 6.96
N THR A 111 3.71 10.74 8.02
CA THR A 111 3.45 12.19 7.96
C THR A 111 4.28 12.95 8.98
N ASN A 112 4.91 14.05 8.54
CA ASN A 112 5.50 15.08 9.42
C ASN A 112 4.59 16.32 9.53
N ARG A 113 3.31 16.19 9.19
CA ARG A 113 2.27 17.16 9.60
C ARG A 113 2.09 17.13 11.11
N LYS A 114 1.77 18.28 11.70
CA LYS A 114 1.42 18.36 13.11
C LYS A 114 0.13 17.55 13.39
N PRO A 115 0.14 16.63 14.36
CA PRO A 115 -1.06 15.93 14.80
C PRO A 115 -2.02 16.90 15.51
N THR A 116 -3.32 16.62 15.42
CA THR A 116 -4.34 17.28 16.24
C THR A 116 -4.61 16.48 17.52
N GLY A 117 -5.48 17.01 18.39
CA GLY A 117 -5.97 16.27 19.56
C GLY A 117 -6.91 15.10 19.23
N ASP A 118 -7.39 14.99 17.98
CA ASP A 118 -8.30 13.93 17.52
C ASP A 118 -7.58 12.97 16.57
N LEU A 119 -6.64 12.19 17.12
CA LEU A 119 -5.97 11.08 16.41
C LEU A 119 -6.87 9.83 16.24
N LYS A 120 -8.19 9.98 16.38
CA LYS A 120 -9.17 8.91 16.15
C LYS A 120 -9.98 9.11 14.88
N ASP A 121 -10.17 10.36 14.44
CA ASP A 121 -10.81 10.70 13.16
C ASP A 121 -9.76 11.01 12.07
N CYS A 122 -9.61 10.16 11.06
CA CYS A 122 -8.74 10.39 9.92
C CYS A 122 -9.08 11.70 9.17
N ASN A 123 -10.33 12.16 9.23
CA ASN A 123 -10.74 13.45 8.66
C ASN A 123 -10.22 14.67 9.44
N LYS A 124 -9.59 14.47 10.62
CA LYS A 124 -9.11 15.56 11.49
C LYS A 124 -7.71 15.35 12.09
N ALA A 125 -7.15 14.15 12.02
CA ALA A 125 -5.95 13.77 12.78
C ALA A 125 -4.69 14.61 12.49
N TYR A 126 -4.59 15.23 11.30
CA TYR A 126 -3.45 16.07 10.92
C TYR A 126 -3.91 17.35 10.24
N VAL A 127 -3.23 18.46 10.55
CA VAL A 127 -3.43 19.76 9.90
C VAL A 127 -2.28 20.09 8.95
N ALA A 128 -2.51 21.02 8.02
CA ALA A 128 -1.42 21.80 7.48
C ALA A 128 -0.85 22.71 8.58
N THR A 129 0.46 22.88 8.63
CA THR A 129 1.14 23.66 9.68
C THR A 129 1.89 24.85 9.10
N ASP A 130 2.24 25.81 9.98
CA ASP A 130 3.35 26.72 9.74
C ASP A 130 4.63 25.88 9.48
N PRO A 131 5.43 26.15 8.44
CA PRO A 131 6.71 25.47 8.21
C PRO A 131 7.67 25.51 9.42
N ARG A 132 7.54 26.49 10.32
CA ARG A 132 8.30 26.59 11.58
C ARG A 132 7.85 25.62 12.67
N ALA A 133 6.68 24.98 12.49
CA ALA A 133 6.11 24.03 13.44
C ALA A 133 6.49 22.56 13.14
N VAL A 134 7.41 22.32 12.20
CA VAL A 134 7.97 20.99 11.90
C VAL A 134 8.89 20.54 13.03
N ARG A 135 8.30 20.01 14.12
CA ARG A 135 9.03 19.40 15.23
C ARG A 135 9.20 17.89 15.04
N GLY A 136 10.30 17.52 14.38
CA GLY A 136 11.05 16.27 14.59
C GLY A 136 10.43 14.95 14.11
N ASP A 137 9.19 14.65 14.50
CA ASP A 137 8.68 13.27 14.50
C ASP A 137 7.77 12.95 13.32
N VAL A 138 8.07 11.85 12.63
CA VAL A 138 7.20 11.26 11.61
C VAL A 138 6.16 10.38 12.30
N SER A 139 4.90 10.77 12.25
CA SER A 139 3.78 9.94 12.70
C SER A 139 3.46 8.87 11.66
N TYR A 140 3.12 7.67 12.14
CA TYR A 140 2.74 6.53 11.30
C TYR A 140 1.33 6.06 11.63
N GLY A 141 0.56 5.71 10.60
CA GLY A 141 -0.80 5.19 10.81
C GLY A 141 -1.37 4.51 9.58
N LYS A 142 -2.67 4.18 9.68
CA LYS A 142 -3.49 3.64 8.60
C LYS A 142 -4.90 4.23 8.73
N CYS A 143 -5.37 4.85 7.66
CA CYS A 143 -6.76 5.24 7.49
C CYS A 143 -7.50 4.20 6.64
N PHE A 144 -8.82 4.27 6.66
CA PHE A 144 -9.67 3.49 5.77
C PHE A 144 -10.49 4.42 4.88
N VAL A 145 -10.63 4.04 3.61
CA VAL A 145 -11.35 4.79 2.60
C VAL A 145 -12.38 3.87 1.97
N GLU A 146 -13.62 4.31 1.89
CA GLU A 146 -14.69 3.57 1.23
C GLU A 146 -14.67 3.89 -0.27
N ILE A 147 -14.51 2.84 -1.09
CA ILE A 147 -14.52 2.91 -2.54
C ILE A 147 -15.75 2.12 -3.03
N PRO A 148 -16.75 2.78 -3.62
CA PRO A 148 -17.99 2.10 -4.02
C PRO A 148 -17.80 1.23 -5.26
N ALA A 149 -18.60 0.18 -5.42
CA ALA A 149 -18.58 -0.70 -6.60
C ALA A 149 -18.84 0.08 -7.91
N SER A 150 -19.59 1.18 -7.84
CA SER A 150 -19.83 2.11 -8.95
C SER A 150 -18.62 2.97 -9.36
N HIS A 151 -17.50 2.92 -8.62
CA HIS A 151 -16.35 3.80 -8.84
C HIS A 151 -15.81 3.73 -10.28
N ILE A 152 -15.40 4.89 -10.79
CA ILE A 152 -14.90 5.12 -12.14
C ILE A 152 -13.42 5.53 -12.03
N PRO A 153 -12.47 4.77 -12.59
CA PRO A 153 -11.05 5.11 -12.54
C PRO A 153 -10.77 6.55 -12.99
N GLY A 154 -10.02 7.29 -12.18
CA GLY A 154 -9.71 8.70 -12.37
C GLY A 154 -10.56 9.70 -11.55
N THR A 155 -11.70 9.27 -10.99
CA THR A 155 -12.61 10.14 -10.22
C THR A 155 -12.35 10.08 -8.71
N LEU A 156 -12.67 11.16 -7.97
CA LEU A 156 -12.76 11.12 -6.48
C LEU A 156 -14.19 11.35 -5.99
N GLN A 157 -14.95 12.15 -6.73
CA GLN A 157 -16.31 12.59 -6.44
C GLN A 157 -17.17 12.40 -7.69
N ARG A 158 -18.47 12.28 -7.49
CA ARG A 158 -19.47 12.24 -8.57
C ARG A 158 -19.41 13.48 -9.47
N SER A 159 -19.78 13.31 -10.73
CA SER A 159 -20.15 14.45 -11.57
C SER A 159 -21.39 15.16 -11.01
N TRP A 160 -21.56 16.47 -11.26
CA TRP A 160 -22.81 17.19 -10.97
C TRP A 160 -24.06 16.46 -11.50
N CYS A 161 -23.98 15.88 -12.71
CA CYS A 161 -25.04 15.07 -13.30
C CYS A 161 -25.34 13.79 -12.49
N ASP A 162 -24.31 13.08 -12.05
CA ASP A 162 -24.42 11.89 -11.20
C ASP A 162 -25.03 12.23 -9.82
N ARG A 163 -24.68 13.39 -9.25
CA ARG A 163 -25.27 13.90 -8.00
C ARG A 163 -26.79 14.12 -8.14
N ILE A 164 -27.24 14.70 -9.27
CA ILE A 164 -28.66 14.91 -9.57
C ILE A 164 -29.39 13.60 -9.85
N LEU A 165 -28.81 12.73 -10.67
CA LEU A 165 -29.38 11.43 -11.03
C LEU A 165 -29.23 10.38 -9.90
N LYS A 166 -28.59 10.73 -8.78
CA LYS A 166 -28.21 9.85 -7.66
C LYS A 166 -27.37 8.62 -8.08
N ARG A 167 -26.76 8.66 -9.27
CA ARG A 167 -25.88 7.61 -9.81
C ARG A 167 -24.48 7.76 -9.23
N ASN A 168 -23.76 6.64 -9.14
CA ASN A 168 -22.41 6.54 -8.56
C ASN A 168 -22.31 7.03 -7.10
N ALA A 169 -21.41 6.49 -6.30
CA ALA A 169 -21.07 7.07 -5.00
C ALA A 169 -19.67 7.68 -5.02
N ASP A 170 -19.42 8.60 -4.09
CA ASP A 170 -18.13 9.28 -3.91
C ASP A 170 -17.15 8.38 -3.14
N ILE A 171 -15.84 8.59 -3.33
CA ILE A 171 -14.83 8.00 -2.45
C ILE A 171 -14.83 8.79 -1.14
N THR A 172 -14.94 8.11 0.01
CA THR A 172 -15.06 8.80 1.32
C THR A 172 -14.09 8.25 2.38
N ILE A 173 -13.55 9.13 3.23
CA ILE A 173 -12.69 8.72 4.35
C ILE A 173 -13.55 8.26 5.51
N GLN A 174 -13.38 7.00 5.90
CA GLN A 174 -13.94 6.47 7.14
C GLN A 174 -13.23 7.10 8.33
N LYS A 175 -13.99 7.41 9.40
CA LYS A 175 -13.44 8.11 10.57
C LYS A 175 -12.27 7.35 11.19
N GLU A 176 -12.36 6.02 11.30
CA GLU A 176 -11.35 5.19 11.98
C GLU A 176 -9.92 5.40 11.45
N LEU A 177 -9.03 5.80 12.36
CA LEU A 177 -7.58 5.85 12.16
C LEU A 177 -6.89 4.89 13.14
N GLN A 178 -6.02 4.02 12.62
CA GLN A 178 -5.13 3.17 13.40
C GLN A 178 -3.72 3.78 13.44
N SER A 179 -3.30 4.30 14.60
CA SER A 179 -1.95 4.85 14.81
C SER A 179 -0.94 3.75 15.14
N PHE A 180 0.32 3.92 14.71
CA PHE A 180 1.45 3.06 15.09
C PHE A 180 2.51 3.86 15.84
N ALA A 181 2.86 3.43 17.05
CA ALA A 181 3.85 4.12 17.89
C ALA A 181 5.29 4.09 17.34
N THR A 182 5.59 3.21 16.38
CA THR A 182 6.91 3.11 15.74
C THR A 182 6.81 2.69 14.27
N PHE A 183 7.82 3.03 13.47
CA PHE A 183 7.96 2.52 12.11
C PHE A 183 8.01 0.97 12.06
N ALA A 184 8.56 0.32 13.09
CA ALA A 184 8.59 -1.14 13.17
C ALA A 184 7.19 -1.77 13.31
N ALA A 185 6.30 -1.14 14.10
CA ALA A 185 4.91 -1.57 14.23
C ALA A 185 4.11 -1.34 12.93
N PHE A 186 4.29 -0.18 12.30
CA PHE A 186 3.73 0.14 10.97
C PHE A 186 4.18 -0.88 9.90
N LEU A 187 5.49 -1.15 9.82
CA LEU A 187 6.07 -2.09 8.86
C LEU A 187 5.60 -3.53 9.10
N LYS A 188 5.34 -3.91 10.35
CA LYS A 188 4.76 -5.23 10.70
C LYS A 188 3.35 -5.36 10.13
N ASP A 189 2.49 -4.38 10.33
CA ASP A 189 1.10 -4.36 9.81
C ASP A 189 1.10 -4.41 8.26
N VAL A 190 1.91 -3.58 7.60
CA VAL A 190 2.16 -3.62 6.14
C VAL A 190 2.56 -5.02 5.66
N LYS A 191 3.54 -5.66 6.32
CA LYS A 191 4.00 -7.02 5.98
C LYS A 191 2.92 -8.07 6.17
N GLN A 192 2.12 -7.96 7.24
CA GLN A 192 1.02 -8.89 7.51
C GLN A 192 -0.07 -8.79 6.44
N THR A 193 -0.37 -7.59 5.92
CA THR A 193 -1.32 -7.44 4.81
C THR A 193 -0.75 -7.89 3.46
N LEU A 194 0.51 -7.59 3.14
CA LEU A 194 1.15 -8.16 1.93
C LEU A 194 1.13 -9.70 1.95
N ALA A 195 1.35 -10.31 3.11
CA ALA A 195 1.29 -11.76 3.29
C ALA A 195 -0.15 -12.33 3.25
N SER A 196 -1.20 -11.54 3.51
CA SER A 196 -2.59 -12.00 3.39
C SER A 196 -3.12 -11.89 1.96
N TYR A 197 -2.83 -10.80 1.25
CA TYR A 197 -3.15 -10.67 -0.19
C TYR A 197 -2.41 -11.71 -1.02
N SER A 198 -1.10 -11.91 -0.79
CA SER A 198 -0.31 -12.91 -1.53
C SER A 198 -0.78 -14.35 -1.33
N LYS A 199 -1.57 -14.66 -0.29
CA LYS A 199 -2.12 -16.01 -0.03
C LYS A 199 -3.46 -16.28 -0.74
N LYS A 200 -4.15 -15.25 -1.26
CA LYS A 200 -5.47 -15.40 -1.90
C LYS A 200 -5.42 -15.78 -3.39
N GLY A 201 -4.23 -15.80 -4.00
CA GLY A 201 -3.97 -16.52 -5.26
C GLY A 201 -4.57 -15.94 -6.55
N LYS A 202 -5.33 -14.83 -6.51
CA LYS A 202 -5.93 -14.19 -7.69
C LYS A 202 -5.46 -12.74 -7.89
N GLY A 203 -4.18 -12.57 -8.22
CA GLY A 203 -3.61 -11.27 -8.63
C GLY A 203 -3.20 -10.32 -7.49
N GLY A 204 -3.41 -10.69 -6.22
CA GLY A 204 -2.96 -9.91 -5.05
C GLY A 204 -1.47 -9.59 -5.11
N THR A 205 -1.13 -8.30 -5.08
CA THR A 205 0.23 -7.82 -5.35
C THR A 205 1.16 -7.95 -4.14
N SER A 206 2.45 -8.20 -4.39
CA SER A 206 3.44 -8.37 -3.32
C SER A 206 4.12 -7.05 -2.90
N ASP A 207 3.73 -5.91 -3.46
CA ASP A 207 4.54 -4.70 -3.47
C ASP A 207 3.76 -3.49 -2.94
N VAL A 208 4.46 -2.44 -2.50
CA VAL A 208 3.86 -1.23 -1.92
C VAL A 208 3.80 -0.10 -2.95
N LEU A 209 2.58 0.36 -3.19
CA LEU A 209 2.19 1.64 -3.81
C LEU A 209 2.51 2.86 -2.93
N VAL A 210 3.70 3.46 -2.98
CA VAL A 210 3.94 4.74 -2.28
C VAL A 210 3.47 5.92 -3.14
N PHE A 211 2.62 6.79 -2.58
CA PHE A 211 2.22 8.07 -3.17
C PHE A 211 2.75 9.27 -2.35
N ILE A 212 3.20 10.32 -3.04
CA ILE A 212 3.66 11.59 -2.47
C ILE A 212 2.91 12.73 -3.19
N HIS A 213 2.14 13.52 -2.45
CA HIS A 213 1.27 14.56 -3.01
C HIS A 213 2.01 15.85 -3.40
N GLY A 214 1.33 16.70 -4.18
CA GLY A 214 1.80 18.02 -4.60
C GLY A 214 1.56 19.15 -3.58
N PHE A 215 1.74 20.38 -4.09
CA PHE A 215 1.51 21.68 -3.43
C PHE A 215 0.04 21.89 -3.03
N ASN A 216 -0.22 22.59 -1.91
CA ASN A 216 -1.57 23.03 -1.49
C ASN A 216 -2.57 21.86 -1.37
N VAL A 217 -2.16 20.74 -0.76
CA VAL A 217 -3.02 19.56 -0.52
C VAL A 217 -3.25 19.34 0.98
N THR A 218 -4.46 18.99 1.40
CA THR A 218 -4.77 18.56 2.78
C THR A 218 -4.39 17.09 3.03
N PHE A 219 -4.29 16.68 4.30
CA PHE A 219 -4.08 15.26 4.65
C PHE A 219 -5.22 14.36 4.11
N GLN A 220 -6.43 14.91 4.09
CA GLN A 220 -7.67 14.29 3.66
C GLN A 220 -7.67 14.09 2.13
N GLU A 221 -7.42 15.15 1.35
CA GLU A 221 -7.30 15.04 -0.11
C GLU A 221 -6.16 14.12 -0.54
N ALA A 222 -5.03 14.15 0.18
CA ALA A 222 -3.91 13.24 -0.06
C ALA A 222 -4.29 11.78 0.22
N THR A 223 -5.07 11.51 1.26
CA THR A 223 -5.55 10.16 1.62
C THR A 223 -6.58 9.63 0.61
N LEU A 224 -7.53 10.47 0.18
CA LEU A 224 -8.47 10.15 -0.90
C LEU A 224 -7.73 9.84 -2.22
N ARG A 225 -6.78 10.70 -2.60
CA ARG A 225 -5.97 10.53 -3.82
C ARG A 225 -5.10 9.27 -3.75
N ALA A 226 -4.52 8.95 -2.59
CA ALA A 226 -3.78 7.70 -2.39
C ALA A 226 -4.67 6.47 -2.58
N ALA A 227 -5.84 6.43 -1.93
CA ALA A 227 -6.78 5.31 -2.06
C ALA A 227 -7.21 5.07 -3.52
N GLN A 228 -7.60 6.14 -4.22
CA GLN A 228 -8.00 6.10 -5.62
C GLN A 228 -6.88 5.60 -6.54
N ILE A 229 -5.68 6.19 -6.45
CA ILE A 229 -4.51 5.75 -7.24
C ILE A 229 -4.18 4.28 -6.96
N GLY A 230 -4.20 3.87 -5.69
CA GLY A 230 -3.93 2.49 -5.30
C GLY A 230 -4.93 1.50 -5.89
N TYR A 231 -6.23 1.82 -5.81
CA TYR A 231 -7.32 0.98 -6.30
C TYR A 231 -7.38 0.92 -7.83
N ASP A 232 -7.30 2.07 -8.52
CA ASP A 232 -7.40 2.14 -9.98
C ASP A 232 -6.27 1.36 -10.68
N LEU A 233 -5.06 1.44 -10.12
CA LEU A 233 -3.88 0.80 -10.67
C LEU A 233 -3.78 -0.69 -10.32
N ARG A 234 -4.27 -1.12 -9.14
CA ARG A 234 -3.90 -2.43 -8.55
C ARG A 234 -5.05 -3.18 -7.86
N GLY A 235 -6.26 -2.66 -7.88
CA GLY A 235 -7.46 -3.27 -7.28
C GLY A 235 -7.46 -3.24 -5.74
N SER A 236 -8.39 -4.00 -5.14
CA SER A 236 -8.62 -4.05 -3.70
C SER A 236 -7.55 -4.82 -2.90
N GLU A 237 -6.74 -5.65 -3.56
CA GLU A 237 -5.69 -6.48 -2.93
C GLU A 237 -4.29 -5.86 -3.15
N SER A 238 -4.21 -4.58 -2.83
CA SER A 238 -3.04 -3.71 -2.99
C SER A 238 -2.73 -2.98 -1.69
N VAL A 239 -1.46 -2.97 -1.30
CA VAL A 239 -0.99 -2.11 -0.20
C VAL A 239 -0.53 -0.77 -0.78
N THR A 240 -1.18 0.30 -0.33
CA THR A 240 -0.85 1.69 -0.69
C THR A 240 -0.44 2.48 0.53
N ALA A 241 0.72 3.13 0.45
CA ALA A 241 1.25 4.01 1.47
C ALA A 241 1.27 5.46 0.96
N LEU A 242 0.84 6.39 1.80
CA LEU A 242 0.95 7.83 1.58
C LEU A 242 2.15 8.38 2.36
N TYR A 243 3.01 9.18 1.73
CA TYR A 243 3.77 10.18 2.47
C TYR A 243 3.03 11.52 2.40
N SER A 244 2.64 12.06 3.55
CA SER A 244 2.01 13.38 3.62
C SER A 244 2.93 14.39 4.30
N TRP A 245 3.44 15.33 3.51
CA TRP A 245 4.24 16.46 3.98
C TRP A 245 3.32 17.67 4.28
N PRO A 246 3.74 18.66 5.09
CA PRO A 246 2.87 19.73 5.57
C PRO A 246 2.54 20.85 4.57
N SER A 247 2.13 20.48 3.34
CA SER A 247 1.57 21.41 2.35
C SER A 247 0.30 22.09 2.87
N ASN A 248 0.11 23.36 2.50
CA ASN A 248 -0.81 24.28 3.14
C ASN A 248 -1.94 24.73 2.19
N PRO A 249 -3.20 24.34 2.44
CA PRO A 249 -4.35 24.74 1.63
C PRO A 249 -4.72 26.20 1.93
N ARG A 250 -3.99 27.15 1.34
CA ARG A 250 -4.22 28.57 1.62
C ARG A 250 -5.47 29.09 0.93
N ASN A 251 -6.05 30.13 1.53
CA ASN A 251 -7.26 30.76 1.02
C ASN A 251 -7.09 31.16 -0.45
N LYS A 252 -8.12 30.93 -1.28
CA LYS A 252 -8.11 31.05 -2.76
C LYS A 252 -7.87 32.48 -3.32
N LYS A 253 -7.31 33.41 -2.55
CA LYS A 253 -6.90 34.76 -2.98
C LYS A 253 -5.49 34.70 -3.58
N LEU A 254 -5.28 35.26 -4.77
CA LEU A 254 -4.03 35.14 -5.55
C LEU A 254 -2.73 35.44 -4.76
N TRP A 255 -2.71 36.50 -3.95
CA TRP A 255 -1.55 36.85 -3.12
C TRP A 255 -1.25 35.83 -2.01
N SER A 256 -2.28 35.12 -1.54
CA SER A 256 -2.16 34.03 -0.57
C SER A 256 -1.66 32.73 -1.23
N LEU A 257 -1.83 32.60 -2.56
CA LEU A 257 -1.24 31.53 -3.37
C LEU A 257 0.29 31.69 -3.46
N ALA A 258 0.79 32.86 -3.86
CA ALA A 258 2.23 33.11 -4.01
C ALA A 258 2.99 32.99 -2.67
N THR A 259 2.44 33.57 -1.59
CA THR A 259 3.01 33.40 -0.24
C THR A 259 2.80 32.00 0.34
N GLY A 260 1.80 31.25 -0.17
CA GLY A 260 1.59 29.84 0.13
C GLY A 260 2.65 28.95 -0.51
N TYR A 261 2.96 29.22 -1.77
CA TYR A 261 3.95 28.50 -2.56
C TYR A 261 5.32 28.49 -1.89
N THR A 262 5.87 29.66 -1.53
CA THR A 262 7.19 29.74 -0.86
C THR A 262 7.23 29.11 0.53
N ALA A 263 6.09 29.02 1.22
CA ALA A 263 5.98 28.32 2.49
C ALA A 263 5.89 26.80 2.31
N ASP A 264 5.18 26.34 1.27
CA ASP A 264 5.14 24.94 0.88
C ASP A 264 6.49 24.46 0.33
N GLU A 265 7.24 25.32 -0.37
CA GLU A 265 8.64 25.08 -0.76
C GLU A 265 9.49 24.78 0.49
N ALA A 266 9.47 25.66 1.50
CA ALA A 266 10.18 25.43 2.76
C ALA A 266 9.69 24.16 3.50
N ALA A 267 8.39 23.84 3.40
CA ALA A 267 7.80 22.65 4.02
C ALA A 267 8.18 21.33 3.31
N ILE A 268 8.33 21.32 1.99
CA ILE A 268 8.83 20.13 1.26
C ILE A 268 10.33 19.96 1.45
N GLU A 269 11.11 21.04 1.49
CA GLU A 269 12.56 21.00 1.79
C GLU A 269 12.80 20.45 3.20
N ALA A 270 12.05 20.92 4.21
CA ALA A 270 12.05 20.34 5.56
C ALA A 270 11.51 18.90 5.64
N SER A 271 10.97 18.35 4.55
CA SER A 271 10.47 16.98 4.47
C SER A 271 11.40 16.03 3.69
N GLU A 272 12.44 16.53 3.01
CA GLU A 272 13.35 15.74 2.15
C GLU A 272 13.92 14.50 2.87
N GLU A 273 14.49 14.69 4.05
CA GLU A 273 15.10 13.60 4.82
C GLU A 273 14.06 12.66 5.44
N HIS A 274 12.88 13.17 5.83
CA HIS A 274 11.80 12.32 6.35
C HIS A 274 11.19 11.43 5.24
N ILE A 275 11.04 11.97 4.03
CA ILE A 275 10.61 11.22 2.83
C ILE A 275 11.64 10.14 2.50
N ALA A 276 12.93 10.49 2.45
CA ALA A 276 14.01 9.55 2.19
C ALA A 276 14.04 8.42 3.22
N ASN A 277 14.04 8.74 4.52
CA ASN A 277 14.05 7.74 5.59
C ASN A 277 12.85 6.81 5.57
N PHE A 278 11.65 7.31 5.24
CA PHE A 278 10.45 6.47 5.07
C PHE A 278 10.59 5.48 3.91
N LEU A 279 10.99 5.97 2.73
CA LEU A 279 11.18 5.16 1.53
C LEU A 279 12.28 4.09 1.73
N LEU A 280 13.39 4.48 2.35
CA LEU A 280 14.49 3.58 2.68
C LEU A 280 14.08 2.57 3.76
N GLY A 281 13.28 2.98 4.75
CA GLY A 281 12.70 2.08 5.74
C GLY A 281 11.81 1.01 5.12
N LEU A 282 10.93 1.39 4.18
CA LEU A 282 10.11 0.45 3.41
C LEU A 282 10.99 -0.48 2.57
N ALA A 283 11.97 0.06 1.86
CA ALA A 283 12.88 -0.69 0.99
C ALA A 283 13.74 -1.71 1.75
N ARG A 284 14.33 -1.29 2.88
CA ARG A 284 15.07 -2.15 3.83
C ARG A 284 14.15 -3.19 4.48
N GLY A 285 12.89 -2.83 4.74
CA GLY A 285 11.93 -3.67 5.42
C GLY A 285 11.31 -4.77 4.56
N ILE A 286 10.84 -4.43 3.36
CA ILE A 286 9.99 -5.28 2.49
C ILE A 286 10.81 -5.94 1.38
N GLY A 287 11.91 -5.31 0.98
CA GLY A 287 12.70 -5.61 -0.21
C GLY A 287 12.58 -4.45 -1.21
N PRO A 288 13.70 -3.89 -1.71
CA PRO A 288 13.67 -2.56 -2.34
C PRO A 288 12.89 -2.54 -3.66
N LYS A 289 13.01 -3.60 -4.46
CA LYS A 289 12.25 -3.77 -5.72
C LYS A 289 10.72 -3.81 -5.52
N ARG A 290 10.25 -4.15 -4.31
CA ARG A 290 8.83 -4.25 -3.92
C ARG A 290 8.28 -2.91 -3.43
N VAL A 291 8.97 -1.80 -3.66
CA VAL A 291 8.54 -0.44 -3.33
C VAL A 291 8.50 0.37 -4.62
N HIS A 292 7.30 0.76 -5.03
CA HIS A 292 7.06 1.63 -6.18
C HIS A 292 6.61 3.00 -5.69
N ILE A 293 6.89 4.06 -6.44
CA ILE A 293 6.71 5.44 -5.99
C ILE A 293 6.02 6.25 -7.08
N ILE A 294 4.92 6.93 -6.76
CA ILE A 294 4.36 8.04 -7.54
C ILE A 294 4.56 9.32 -6.74
N ALA A 295 5.26 10.31 -7.31
CA ALA A 295 5.34 11.65 -6.75
C ALA A 295 4.73 12.66 -7.72
N HIS A 296 3.86 13.54 -7.19
CA HIS A 296 3.17 14.56 -7.97
C HIS A 296 3.72 15.96 -7.66
N SER A 297 3.89 16.78 -8.71
CA SER A 297 4.13 18.22 -8.57
C SER A 297 5.31 18.51 -7.63
N MET A 298 5.17 19.44 -6.69
CA MET A 298 6.18 19.84 -5.71
C MET A 298 6.68 18.67 -4.84
N GLY A 299 5.90 17.59 -4.65
CA GLY A 299 6.36 16.37 -3.98
C GLY A 299 7.56 15.70 -4.66
N ASN A 300 7.79 15.97 -5.95
CA ASN A 300 9.00 15.53 -6.65
C ASN A 300 10.27 16.20 -6.14
N ARG A 301 10.20 17.40 -5.54
CA ARG A 301 11.37 18.05 -4.91
C ARG A 301 11.85 17.21 -3.72
N GLY A 302 10.94 16.90 -2.80
CA GLY A 302 11.18 16.07 -1.63
C GLY A 302 11.72 14.69 -1.99
N LEU A 303 11.10 14.03 -2.98
CA LEU A 303 11.57 12.74 -3.50
C LEU A 303 12.99 12.84 -4.10
N LEU A 304 13.21 13.76 -5.05
CA LEU A 304 14.44 13.84 -5.81
C LEU A 304 15.64 14.22 -4.93
N ARG A 305 15.48 15.26 -4.11
CA ARG A 305 16.56 15.76 -3.26
C ARG A 305 16.80 14.86 -2.05
N GLY A 306 15.74 14.34 -1.42
CA GLY A 306 15.86 13.34 -0.35
C GLY A 306 16.60 12.08 -0.81
N LEU A 307 16.24 11.52 -1.97
CA LEU A 307 16.96 10.37 -2.53
C LEU A 307 18.39 10.74 -3.00
N PHE A 308 18.62 11.95 -3.50
CA PHE A 308 19.97 12.42 -3.83
C PHE A 308 20.85 12.52 -2.57
N GLY A 309 20.32 13.07 -1.48
CA GLY A 309 20.96 13.12 -0.17
C GLY A 309 21.30 11.73 0.37
N ALA A 310 20.37 10.77 0.26
CA ALA A 310 20.62 9.38 0.63
C ALA A 310 21.71 8.68 -0.22
N VAL A 311 21.84 9.03 -1.51
CA VAL A 311 22.97 8.58 -2.34
C VAL A 311 24.28 9.23 -1.87
N ALA A 312 24.27 10.54 -1.59
CA ALA A 312 25.46 11.27 -1.13
C ALA A 312 25.96 10.81 0.25
N LYS A 313 25.05 10.48 1.17
CA LYS A 313 25.32 9.85 2.48
C LYS A 313 25.70 8.36 2.40
N ALA A 314 25.78 7.78 1.19
CA ALA A 314 26.04 6.35 0.93
C ALA A 314 25.04 5.37 1.60
N GLU A 315 23.85 5.84 1.97
CA GLU A 315 22.79 5.04 2.59
C GLU A 315 22.18 4.01 1.63
N LEU A 316 22.20 4.33 0.34
CA LEU A 316 21.80 3.48 -0.76
C LEU A 316 23.00 2.62 -1.20
N LYS A 317 23.31 1.59 -0.39
CA LYS A 317 24.29 0.54 -0.75
C LYS A 317 23.91 -0.08 -2.10
N GLY A 318 24.89 -0.49 -2.90
CA GLY A 318 24.76 -0.76 -4.35
C GLY A 318 23.74 -1.82 -4.82
N THR A 319 23.06 -2.53 -3.91
CA THR A 319 21.96 -3.45 -4.21
C THR A 319 20.56 -2.83 -4.03
N MET A 320 20.46 -1.62 -3.44
CA MET A 320 19.19 -1.00 -3.06
C MET A 320 18.53 -0.25 -4.23
N LYS A 321 17.92 -1.01 -5.14
CA LYS A 321 17.07 -0.47 -6.23
C LYS A 321 15.58 -0.57 -5.89
N PHE A 322 14.91 0.58 -5.83
CA PHE A 322 13.45 0.70 -5.84
C PHE A 322 12.86 0.03 -7.09
N GLY A 323 11.57 -0.32 -7.05
CA GLY A 323 10.86 -0.93 -8.18
C GLY A 323 10.68 0.04 -9.35
N LYS A 324 9.48 0.62 -9.47
CA LYS A 324 9.17 1.63 -10.50
C LYS A 324 8.94 2.99 -9.84
N ILE A 325 9.55 4.05 -10.38
CA ILE A 325 9.35 5.43 -9.92
C ILE A 325 8.63 6.21 -11.03
N PHE A 326 7.59 6.93 -10.66
CA PHE A 326 6.75 7.73 -11.55
C PHE A 326 6.77 9.19 -11.08
N LEU A 327 7.30 10.07 -11.92
CA LEU A 327 7.47 11.49 -11.66
C LEU A 327 6.38 12.24 -12.43
N ALA A 328 5.28 12.56 -11.75
CA ALA A 328 4.10 13.15 -12.37
C ALA A 328 4.12 14.68 -12.29
N ALA A 329 4.17 15.35 -13.45
CA ALA A 329 4.19 16.81 -13.59
C ALA A 329 5.17 17.51 -12.61
N PRO A 330 6.46 17.12 -12.56
CA PRO A 330 7.37 17.58 -11.52
C PRO A 330 7.60 19.09 -11.55
N ASP A 331 7.18 19.75 -10.48
CA ASP A 331 7.58 21.10 -10.10
C ASP A 331 9.00 21.04 -9.52
N VAL A 332 9.97 20.95 -10.42
CA VAL A 332 11.40 21.05 -10.18
C VAL A 332 11.96 21.88 -11.33
N ASP A 333 12.87 22.80 -11.06
CA ASP A 333 13.66 23.47 -12.11
C ASP A 333 14.32 22.45 -13.06
N ALA A 334 14.28 22.70 -14.37
CA ALA A 334 14.75 21.73 -15.38
C ALA A 334 16.27 21.43 -15.33
N GLU A 335 17.10 22.40 -14.93
CA GLU A 335 18.55 22.19 -14.80
C GLU A 335 18.87 21.41 -13.51
N VAL A 336 18.27 21.79 -12.39
CA VAL A 336 18.33 21.05 -11.11
C VAL A 336 17.84 19.62 -11.31
N PHE A 337 16.73 19.42 -12.03
CA PHE A 337 16.23 18.10 -12.38
C PHE A 337 17.25 17.33 -13.19
N SER A 338 17.76 17.89 -14.29
CA SER A 338 18.79 17.26 -15.14
C SER A 338 20.04 16.87 -14.36
N ARG A 339 20.50 17.73 -13.44
CA ARG A 339 21.68 17.51 -12.59
C ARG A 339 21.48 16.43 -11.52
N LEU A 340 20.31 16.37 -10.87
CA LEU A 340 20.07 15.45 -9.75
C LEU A 340 19.49 14.10 -10.22
N ALA A 341 18.60 14.09 -11.23
CA ALA A 341 17.86 12.92 -11.70
C ALA A 341 18.77 11.79 -12.26
N ARG A 342 20.04 12.09 -12.55
CA ARG A 342 21.10 11.11 -12.89
C ARG A 342 21.28 9.97 -11.87
N ILE A 343 20.73 10.10 -10.65
CA ILE A 343 20.69 8.99 -9.67
C ILE A 343 19.69 7.90 -10.05
N TYR A 344 18.58 8.24 -10.72
CA TYR A 344 17.44 7.33 -10.90
C TYR A 344 17.77 5.99 -11.58
N PRO A 345 18.60 5.92 -12.65
CA PRO A 345 19.01 4.65 -13.25
C PRO A 345 19.86 3.76 -12.34
N ARG A 346 20.47 4.34 -11.29
CA ARG A 346 21.25 3.61 -10.27
C ARG A 346 20.36 3.09 -9.15
N ILE A 347 19.30 3.82 -8.79
CA ILE A 347 18.48 3.56 -7.58
C ILE A 347 17.09 2.99 -7.88
N SER A 348 16.71 2.78 -9.14
CA SER A 348 15.44 2.13 -9.53
C SER A 348 15.67 1.02 -10.56
N GLU A 349 14.65 0.19 -10.80
CA GLU A 349 14.57 -0.64 -12.01
C GLU A 349 14.06 0.13 -13.23
N ARG A 350 13.18 1.12 -13.02
CA ARG A 350 12.68 2.03 -14.06
C ARG A 350 12.20 3.32 -13.41
N THR A 351 12.54 4.45 -14.02
CA THR A 351 11.89 5.74 -13.73
C THR A 351 11.17 6.23 -14.98
N THR A 352 9.93 6.65 -14.82
CA THR A 352 9.09 7.25 -15.86
C THR A 352 8.76 8.69 -15.44
N LEU A 353 8.94 9.64 -16.34
CA LEU A 353 8.66 11.06 -16.18
C LEU A 353 7.45 11.41 -17.04
N TYR A 354 6.37 11.91 -16.44
CA TYR A 354 5.23 12.47 -17.18
C TYR A 354 5.32 13.99 -17.20
N VAL A 355 5.17 14.58 -18.38
CA VAL A 355 5.18 16.03 -18.62
C VAL A 355 3.98 16.44 -19.46
N SER A 356 3.62 17.73 -19.44
CA SER A 356 2.77 18.33 -20.46
C SER A 356 3.10 19.81 -20.59
N ASN A 357 3.32 20.31 -21.81
CA ASN A 357 3.43 21.74 -22.07
C ASN A 357 2.07 22.47 -21.98
N GLU A 358 0.98 21.72 -21.84
CA GLU A 358 -0.36 22.26 -21.61
C GLU A 358 -0.71 22.35 -20.12
N ASP A 359 0.20 22.02 -19.19
CA ASP A 359 -0.07 22.08 -17.75
C ASP A 359 -0.06 23.53 -17.21
N LYS A 360 -1.17 24.24 -17.41
CA LYS A 360 -1.34 25.66 -17.07
C LYS A 360 -1.15 25.98 -15.57
N ALA A 361 -1.14 24.98 -14.68
CA ALA A 361 -0.79 25.17 -13.27
C ALA A 361 0.73 25.35 -13.05
N LEU A 362 1.57 24.66 -13.82
CA LEU A 362 3.02 24.86 -13.79
C LEU A 362 3.43 26.20 -14.42
N GLY A 363 2.71 26.65 -15.45
CA GLY A 363 2.81 28.03 -15.97
C GLY A 363 2.47 29.11 -14.93
N LEU A 364 1.74 28.78 -13.86
CA LEU A 364 1.53 29.69 -12.73
C LEU A 364 2.75 29.75 -11.78
N SER A 365 3.63 28.73 -11.83
CA SER A 365 4.93 28.74 -11.15
C SER A 365 6.02 29.47 -11.94
N ASP A 366 5.95 29.46 -13.29
CA ASP A 366 6.82 30.27 -14.16
C ASP A 366 6.68 31.78 -13.86
N GLY A 367 5.48 32.22 -13.45
CA GLY A 367 5.20 33.58 -12.99
C GLY A 367 5.77 33.94 -11.60
N VAL A 368 6.31 32.98 -10.85
CA VAL A 368 6.95 33.17 -9.54
C VAL A 368 8.45 32.87 -9.60
N HIS A 369 8.87 31.94 -10.47
CA HIS A 369 10.26 31.60 -10.76
C HIS A 369 10.43 31.57 -12.27
N ALA A 370 11.23 32.47 -12.83
CA ALA A 370 11.38 32.65 -14.28
C ALA A 370 12.20 31.54 -15.00
N PHE A 371 12.01 30.28 -14.61
CA PHE A 371 12.77 29.11 -15.05
C PHE A 371 11.86 27.89 -15.27
N THR A 372 11.93 27.34 -16.48
CA THR A 372 11.14 26.20 -16.98
C THR A 372 11.15 25.02 -16.01
N ARG A 373 9.97 24.48 -15.70
CA ARG A 373 9.83 23.28 -14.85
C ARG A 373 10.02 21.99 -15.65
N ALA A 374 10.61 20.98 -15.02
CA ALA A 374 10.80 19.65 -15.59
C ALA A 374 9.49 18.95 -16.03
N GLY A 375 8.35 19.31 -15.42
CA GLY A 375 7.02 18.86 -15.82
C GLY A 375 6.34 19.67 -16.94
N PHE A 376 6.88 20.84 -17.27
CA PHE A 376 6.31 21.84 -18.17
C PHE A 376 7.43 22.42 -19.06
N ALA A 377 7.87 21.62 -20.02
CA ALA A 377 8.97 21.98 -20.93
C ALA A 377 8.57 21.68 -22.38
N SER A 378 8.91 22.61 -23.28
CA SER A 378 8.77 22.45 -24.73
C SER A 378 10.10 22.78 -25.41
N PRO A 379 10.80 21.81 -26.03
CA PRO A 379 10.43 20.39 -26.10
C PRO A 379 10.50 19.68 -24.72
N PRO A 380 9.85 18.51 -24.58
CA PRO A 380 9.85 17.73 -23.34
C PRO A 380 11.23 17.47 -22.72
N GLN A 381 11.31 17.57 -21.39
CA GLN A 381 12.52 17.24 -20.61
C GLN A 381 12.88 15.74 -20.79
N VAL A 382 14.01 15.46 -21.47
CA VAL A 382 14.53 14.09 -21.65
C VAL A 382 15.82 13.91 -20.86
N SER A 383 15.84 12.90 -19.99
CA SER A 383 16.98 12.61 -19.09
C SER A 383 17.46 11.17 -19.26
N LYS A 384 18.78 10.96 -19.36
CA LYS A 384 19.38 9.66 -19.68
C LYS A 384 18.98 8.56 -18.67
N GLY A 385 18.30 7.53 -19.18
CA GLY A 385 17.83 6.39 -18.38
C GLY A 385 16.50 6.63 -17.65
N ILE A 386 15.75 7.65 -18.04
CA ILE A 386 14.38 7.94 -17.60
C ILE A 386 13.50 7.93 -18.85
N ASP A 387 12.39 7.18 -18.82
CA ASP A 387 11.39 7.23 -19.89
C ASP A 387 10.56 8.52 -19.74
N THR A 388 10.73 9.49 -20.65
CA THR A 388 9.85 10.67 -20.72
C THR A 388 8.57 10.34 -21.50
N ILE A 389 7.42 10.74 -20.95
CA ILE A 389 6.09 10.64 -21.54
C ILE A 389 5.46 12.02 -21.61
N ASP A 390 5.21 12.47 -22.83
CA ASP A 390 4.51 13.70 -23.17
C ASP A 390 3.00 13.47 -23.23
N ALA A 391 2.28 14.14 -22.34
CA ALA A 391 0.82 14.09 -22.21
C ALA A 391 0.10 15.25 -22.93
N ALA A 392 0.79 16.08 -23.71
CA ALA A 392 0.22 17.24 -24.40
C ALA A 392 -0.96 16.93 -25.34
N ALA A 393 -1.06 15.70 -25.86
CA ALA A 393 -2.18 15.29 -26.71
C ALA A 393 -3.46 14.90 -25.94
N LEU A 394 -3.51 15.09 -24.61
CA LEU A 394 -4.78 15.08 -23.87
C LEU A 394 -5.56 16.37 -24.20
N PRO A 395 -6.74 16.31 -24.84
CA PRO A 395 -7.48 17.53 -25.16
C PRO A 395 -7.99 18.21 -23.89
N ASP A 396 -8.00 19.55 -23.87
CA ASP A 396 -8.55 20.38 -22.78
C ASP A 396 -9.94 19.89 -22.31
N ASN A 397 -10.75 19.39 -23.25
CA ASN A 397 -12.12 18.94 -23.02
C ASN A 397 -12.25 17.46 -22.59
N PHE A 398 -11.15 16.69 -22.43
CA PHE A 398 -11.19 15.23 -22.21
C PHE A 398 -12.00 14.80 -20.96
N LEU A 399 -12.14 15.71 -19.99
CA LEU A 399 -12.83 15.44 -18.72
C LEU A 399 -14.23 16.10 -18.63
N GLY A 400 -14.71 16.77 -19.68
CA GLY A 400 -16.06 17.35 -19.72
C GLY A 400 -17.19 16.33 -19.50
N GLN A 401 -16.94 15.04 -19.78
CA GLN A 401 -17.89 13.95 -19.55
C GLN A 401 -17.96 13.46 -18.08
N LEU A 402 -17.17 14.02 -17.16
CA LEU A 402 -17.10 13.62 -15.74
C LEU A 402 -17.50 14.72 -14.74
N GLY A 403 -18.09 15.82 -15.22
CA GLY A 403 -18.72 16.86 -14.40
C GLY A 403 -17.80 17.99 -13.91
N ALA A 404 -18.36 19.20 -13.86
CA ALA A 404 -17.63 20.43 -13.59
C ALA A 404 -17.78 20.92 -12.13
N ASP A 405 -17.12 20.24 -11.19
CA ASP A 405 -17.06 20.66 -9.77
C ASP A 405 -15.89 21.63 -9.50
N THR A 406 -15.86 22.74 -10.26
CA THR A 406 -15.06 23.98 -10.08
C THR A 406 -13.51 23.93 -10.15
N MET A 407 -12.94 24.90 -10.90
CA MET A 407 -11.51 25.27 -11.02
C MET A 407 -10.65 24.47 -12.00
N ASP A 408 -10.83 24.77 -13.28
CA ASP A 408 -10.25 24.07 -14.44
C ASP A 408 -8.71 24.09 -14.52
N ALA A 409 -8.05 25.08 -13.90
CA ALA A 409 -6.58 25.15 -13.82
C ALA A 409 -5.95 23.93 -13.11
N VAL A 410 -6.69 23.24 -12.23
CA VAL A 410 -6.21 22.06 -11.50
C VAL A 410 -6.38 20.76 -12.32
N ILE A 411 -7.15 20.80 -13.41
CA ILE A 411 -7.54 19.61 -14.17
C ILE A 411 -6.37 19.05 -14.98
N GLN A 412 -5.68 19.89 -15.74
CA GLN A 412 -4.49 19.51 -16.51
C GLN A 412 -3.39 19.02 -15.55
N HIS A 413 -3.13 19.74 -14.44
CA HIS A 413 -2.14 19.35 -13.43
C HIS A 413 -2.43 17.99 -12.73
N SER A 414 -3.63 17.44 -12.92
CA SER A 414 -4.07 16.17 -12.32
C SER A 414 -4.08 14.98 -13.30
N TYR A 415 -3.59 15.12 -14.56
CA TYR A 415 -3.73 14.07 -15.58
C TYR A 415 -3.24 12.68 -15.10
N TYR A 416 -2.18 12.63 -14.29
CA TYR A 416 -1.56 11.39 -13.82
C TYR A 416 -2.50 10.48 -13.01
N ALA A 417 -3.54 11.06 -12.39
CA ALA A 417 -4.53 10.38 -11.58
C ALA A 417 -5.97 10.60 -12.09
N LYS A 418 -6.15 11.15 -13.30
CA LYS A 418 -7.46 11.38 -13.94
C LYS A 418 -7.55 10.81 -15.36
N ALA A 419 -6.48 10.88 -16.15
CA ALA A 419 -6.49 10.49 -17.56
C ALA A 419 -6.28 8.98 -17.70
N ALA A 420 -7.29 8.27 -18.20
CA ALA A 420 -7.24 6.83 -18.44
C ALA A 420 -6.00 6.34 -19.23
N PRO A 421 -5.50 7.03 -20.28
CA PRO A 421 -4.26 6.63 -20.96
C PRO A 421 -3.03 6.60 -20.02
N ILE A 422 -2.93 7.57 -19.10
CA ILE A 422 -1.78 7.71 -18.19
C ILE A 422 -1.88 6.71 -17.02
N LEU A 423 -3.06 6.58 -16.40
CA LEU A 423 -3.31 5.54 -15.40
C LEU A 423 -2.99 4.14 -15.94
N CYS A 424 -3.31 3.90 -17.21
CA CYS A 424 -3.04 2.63 -17.86
C CYS A 424 -1.55 2.40 -18.16
N ASP A 425 -0.80 3.41 -18.61
CA ASP A 425 0.66 3.32 -18.77
C ASP A 425 1.36 3.04 -17.43
N ILE A 426 0.93 3.68 -16.34
CA ILE A 426 1.40 3.39 -14.98
C ILE A 426 1.09 1.93 -14.61
N ARG A 427 -0.13 1.45 -14.85
CA ARG A 427 -0.57 0.07 -14.55
C ARG A 427 0.21 -0.98 -15.35
N LEU A 428 0.45 -0.77 -16.65
CA LEU A 428 1.29 -1.64 -17.49
C LEU A 428 2.77 -1.63 -17.07
N THR A 429 3.28 -0.47 -16.67
CA THR A 429 4.64 -0.32 -16.14
C THR A 429 4.81 -1.02 -14.78
N LEU A 430 3.76 -1.02 -13.95
CA LEU A 430 3.71 -1.76 -12.68
C LEU A 430 3.61 -3.27 -12.87
N SER A 431 2.74 -3.76 -13.77
CA SER A 431 2.59 -5.19 -14.06
C SER A 431 3.76 -5.80 -14.83
N GLY A 432 4.70 -4.97 -15.31
CA GLY A 432 6.01 -5.43 -15.76
C GLY A 432 6.18 -5.54 -17.27
N GLU A 433 5.48 -4.72 -18.07
CA GLU A 433 5.84 -4.54 -19.49
C GLU A 433 7.34 -4.24 -19.62
N LYS A 434 8.08 -5.16 -20.25
CA LYS A 434 9.55 -5.14 -20.27
C LYS A 434 10.06 -3.98 -21.10
N ALA A 435 10.72 -3.03 -20.44
CA ALA A 435 11.49 -1.98 -21.11
C ALA A 435 12.57 -2.64 -22.01
N GLY A 436 12.40 -2.55 -23.32
CA GLY A 436 13.36 -3.09 -24.30
C GLY A 436 12.75 -3.54 -25.63
N THR A 437 11.46 -3.91 -25.68
CA THR A 437 10.76 -4.40 -26.88
C THR A 437 10.55 -3.37 -28.00
N GLY A 438 10.95 -2.11 -27.77
CA GLY A 438 10.78 -1.03 -28.73
C GLY A 438 9.43 -0.30 -28.68
N SER A 439 8.45 -0.82 -27.95
CA SER A 439 7.06 -0.34 -27.88
C SER A 439 6.55 -0.10 -26.44
N ARG A 440 5.55 0.78 -26.31
CA ARG A 440 4.61 0.88 -25.17
C ARG A 440 3.21 0.85 -25.77
N LYS A 441 2.27 0.04 -25.25
CA LYS A 441 1.04 -0.37 -25.98
C LYS A 441 0.18 0.78 -26.53
N TYR A 442 0.19 1.95 -25.90
CA TYR A 442 -0.67 3.09 -26.26
C TYR A 442 0.07 4.41 -26.53
N LEU A 443 1.41 4.40 -26.65
CA LEU A 443 2.23 5.62 -26.86
C LEU A 443 3.04 5.57 -28.15
N GLU A 444 3.10 6.69 -28.86
CA GLU A 444 4.01 6.93 -29.97
C GLU A 444 5.43 7.20 -29.45
N ARG A 445 6.47 6.73 -30.15
CA ARG A 445 7.84 7.21 -29.94
C ARG A 445 8.08 8.46 -30.79
N ARG A 446 8.65 9.50 -30.19
CA ARG A 446 9.07 10.74 -30.85
C ARG A 446 10.53 11.06 -30.51
N THR A 447 11.17 11.92 -31.31
CA THR A 447 12.59 12.24 -31.20
C THR A 447 12.81 13.74 -31.26
N ILE A 448 13.52 14.29 -30.26
CA ILE A 448 14.00 15.69 -30.27
C ILE A 448 15.35 15.75 -31.02
N SER A 449 16.17 14.70 -30.89
CA SER A 449 17.41 14.52 -31.63
C SER A 449 17.70 13.03 -31.81
N THR A 450 18.82 12.68 -32.47
CA THR A 450 19.32 11.31 -32.57
C THR A 450 19.59 10.66 -31.20
N THR A 451 19.87 11.44 -30.16
CA THR A 451 20.19 10.97 -28.81
C THR A 451 19.08 11.22 -27.78
N ALA A 452 18.12 12.11 -28.08
CA ALA A 452 16.99 12.44 -27.21
C ALA A 452 15.68 11.91 -27.78
N GLN A 453 15.23 10.75 -27.27
CA GLN A 453 13.96 10.12 -27.62
C GLN A 453 12.98 10.20 -26.44
N TYR A 454 11.69 10.34 -26.73
CA TYR A 454 10.62 10.37 -25.75
C TYR A 454 9.40 9.61 -26.27
N TRP A 455 8.45 9.35 -25.38
CA TRP A 455 7.14 8.81 -25.71
C TRP A 455 6.11 9.92 -25.66
N ALA A 456 5.06 9.83 -26.46
CA ALA A 456 3.95 10.78 -26.43
C ALA A 456 2.62 10.08 -26.62
N LEU A 457 1.54 10.67 -26.11
CA LEU A 457 0.20 10.26 -26.51
C LEU A 457 -0.03 10.55 -28.01
N PRO A 458 -0.71 9.66 -28.74
CA PRO A 458 -1.04 9.88 -30.14
C PRO A 458 -1.99 11.06 -30.31
N LYS A 459 -1.86 11.80 -31.41
CA LYS A 459 -2.74 12.95 -31.72
C LYS A 459 -4.22 12.59 -31.81
N GLN A 460 -4.52 11.32 -32.07
CA GLN A 460 -5.87 10.75 -32.01
C GLN A 460 -5.84 9.58 -31.04
N LEU A 461 -6.43 9.76 -29.86
CA LEU A 461 -6.67 8.66 -28.91
C LEU A 461 -7.71 7.70 -29.50
N PRO A 462 -7.49 6.36 -29.47
CA PRO A 462 -8.47 5.40 -29.95
C PRO A 462 -9.84 5.54 -29.26
N GLN A 463 -10.91 5.79 -30.04
CA GLN A 463 -12.26 5.99 -29.49
C GLN A 463 -12.88 4.73 -28.84
N LYS A 464 -12.27 3.56 -29.09
CA LYS A 464 -12.48 2.29 -28.36
C LYS A 464 -11.10 1.68 -28.10
N GLY A 465 -10.98 0.81 -27.09
CA GLY A 465 -9.79 0.00 -26.84
C GLY A 465 -8.65 0.64 -26.04
N VAL A 466 -8.73 1.92 -25.63
CA VAL A 466 -7.81 2.45 -24.61
C VAL A 466 -8.17 1.83 -23.26
N CYS A 467 -7.53 0.71 -22.97
CA CYS A 467 -7.55 0.01 -21.69
C CYS A 467 -8.92 -0.54 -21.26
N GLN A 468 -9.82 -0.72 -22.22
CA GLN A 468 -11.05 -1.51 -22.06
C GLN A 468 -10.71 -2.98 -21.78
N ASP A 469 -9.61 -3.50 -22.35
CA ASP A 469 -8.99 -4.81 -22.06
C ASP A 469 -8.63 -5.04 -20.57
N PHE A 470 -8.71 -3.99 -19.73
CA PHE A 470 -8.40 -4.04 -18.30
C PHE A 470 -9.58 -3.59 -17.41
N GLN A 471 -10.78 -3.41 -17.97
CA GLN A 471 -12.00 -3.53 -17.19
C GLN A 471 -12.18 -5.00 -16.83
N THR A 472 -12.04 -5.32 -15.54
CA THR A 472 -12.18 -6.68 -15.00
C THR A 472 -13.56 -7.25 -15.33
N ASP A 473 -13.61 -8.55 -15.66
CA ASP A 473 -14.79 -9.25 -16.19
C ASP A 473 -16.05 -9.22 -15.27
N ASP A 474 -15.90 -8.80 -14.02
CA ASP A 474 -16.94 -8.73 -12.98
C ASP A 474 -17.87 -7.48 -13.04
N LYS A 475 -18.08 -6.83 -14.19
CA LYS A 475 -19.05 -5.71 -14.32
C LYS A 475 -20.11 -5.94 -15.42
N PRO A 476 -21.43 -5.95 -15.08
CA PRO A 476 -22.50 -6.16 -16.04
C PRO A 476 -22.68 -4.95 -16.99
N GLN A 477 -22.99 -5.23 -18.26
CA GLN A 477 -23.13 -4.19 -19.29
C GLN A 477 -24.44 -3.40 -19.16
N SER A 478 -24.36 -2.16 -18.66
CA SER A 478 -25.50 -1.23 -18.53
C SER A 478 -25.69 -0.29 -19.73
N GLY A 479 -25.19 -0.69 -20.92
CA GLY A 479 -24.87 0.22 -22.04
C GLY A 479 -25.99 1.15 -22.50
N LEU A 480 -27.21 0.64 -22.71
CA LEU A 480 -28.30 1.41 -23.37
C LEU A 480 -28.81 2.60 -22.54
N ILE A 481 -28.81 2.50 -21.21
CA ILE A 481 -29.42 3.53 -20.33
C ILE A 481 -28.47 4.73 -20.12
N HIS A 482 -27.17 4.57 -20.39
CA HIS A 482 -26.19 5.64 -20.24
C HIS A 482 -26.22 6.67 -21.39
N GLU A 483 -26.57 6.26 -22.61
CA GLU A 483 -26.49 7.14 -23.79
C GLU A 483 -27.65 8.15 -23.87
N VAL A 484 -28.87 7.73 -23.55
CA VAL A 484 -30.06 8.59 -23.54
C VAL A 484 -29.96 9.66 -22.44
N ALA A 485 -29.50 9.29 -21.24
CA ALA A 485 -29.35 10.22 -20.12
C ALA A 485 -28.28 11.30 -20.40
N ARG A 486 -27.16 10.93 -21.04
CA ARG A 486 -26.08 11.88 -21.38
C ARG A 486 -26.58 12.98 -22.32
N LYS A 487 -27.29 12.63 -23.40
CA LYS A 487 -27.92 13.60 -24.31
C LYS A 487 -28.84 14.60 -23.61
N TYR A 488 -29.53 14.19 -22.55
CA TYR A 488 -30.45 15.05 -21.81
C TYR A 488 -29.73 16.09 -20.95
N CYS A 489 -28.56 15.75 -20.40
CA CYS A 489 -27.71 16.71 -19.66
C CYS A 489 -26.96 17.65 -20.61
N ASP A 490 -26.40 17.14 -21.72
CA ASP A 490 -25.67 17.94 -22.71
C ASP A 490 -26.55 19.03 -23.38
N GLY A 491 -27.88 18.82 -23.40
CA GLY A 491 -28.86 19.78 -23.90
C GLY A 491 -29.30 20.86 -22.90
N LEU A 492 -28.98 20.72 -21.60
CA LEU A 492 -29.35 21.65 -20.54
C LEU A 492 -28.21 22.59 -20.12
N GLY A 493 -27.04 22.48 -20.77
CA GLY A 493 -25.85 23.30 -20.54
C GLY A 493 -25.55 24.29 -21.67
N ARG A 494 -26.58 24.82 -22.34
CA ARG A 494 -26.49 25.87 -23.37
C ARG A 494 -27.32 27.08 -23.00
#